data_AF-A0A920UKY8-F1
#
_entry.id   AF-A0A920UKY8-F1
#
_cell.length_a   1.000
_cell.length_b   1.000
_cell.length_c   1.000
_cell.angle_alpha   90.00
_cell.angle_beta   90.00
_cell.angle_gamma   90.00
#
_symmetry.space_group_name_H-M   'P 1'
#
loop_
_entity.id
_entity.type
_entity.pdbx_description
1 polymer ?
#
loop_
_entity_poly.entity_id
_entity_poly.type
_entity_poly.pdbx_seq_one_letter_code
_entity_poly.pdbx_strand_id
1 'polypeptide(L)' 'MHEAARTFTKKEKILKFEGGFHGTSDYAMMSVTPSTAEEYPQAVSSTLGIPEAIQDLMLIARSRFGYNRAIINAT' A
#
# COMPACT_ATOMS: atom_id res chain seq x y z
N MET A 1 -9.60 2.67 8.81
CA MET A 1 -9.77 1.23 8.50
C MET A 1 -8.50 0.46 8.80
N HIS A 2 -7.34 1.00 8.45
CA HIS A 2 -6.04 0.39 8.73
C HIS A 2 -5.78 0.17 10.22
N GLU A 3 -6.23 1.09 11.09
CA GLU A 3 -6.05 1.03 12.54
C GLU A 3 -6.75 -0.19 13.15
N ALA A 4 -7.99 -0.45 12.74
CA ALA A 4 -8.76 -1.61 13.19
C ALA A 4 -8.10 -2.92 12.73
N ALA A 5 -7.65 -2.97 11.47
CA ALA A 5 -6.94 -4.13 10.92
C ALA A 5 -5.63 -4.40 11.66
N ARG A 6 -4.82 -3.38 11.94
CA ARG A 6 -3.57 -3.49 12.71
C ARG A 6 -3.84 -3.96 14.14
N THR A 7 -4.84 -3.37 14.80
CA THR A 7 -5.20 -3.72 16.18
C THR A 7 -5.62 -5.19 16.29
N PHE A 8 -6.38 -5.67 15.31
CA PHE A 8 -6.85 -7.05 15.28
C PHE A 8 -5.75 -8.05 14.90
N THR A 9 -5.01 -7.78 13.82
CA THR A 9 -4.03 -8.73 13.26
C THR A 9 -2.64 -8.65 13.89
N LYS A 10 -2.34 -7.56 14.61
CA LYS A 10 -1.01 -7.22 15.14
C LYS A 10 0.08 -7.07 14.07
N LYS A 11 -0.32 -6.95 12.79
CA LYS A 11 0.59 -6.63 11.69
C LYS A 11 0.65 -5.13 11.50
N GLU A 12 1.84 -4.60 11.25
CA GLU A 12 2.02 -3.15 11.02
C GLU A 12 1.77 -2.77 9.55
N LYS A 13 2.23 -3.62 8.62
CA LYS A 13 2.10 -3.36 7.18
C LYS A 13 0.68 -3.60 6.69
N ILE A 14 0.23 -2.74 5.78
CA ILE A 14 -1.05 -2.86 5.09
C ILE A 14 -0.77 -3.09 3.60
N LEU A 15 -1.43 -4.09 3.03
CA LEU A 15 -1.42 -4.29 1.58
C LEU A 15 -2.65 -3.66 0.94
N LYS A 16 -2.45 -2.98 -0.20
CA LYS A 16 -3.55 -2.58 -1.09
C LYS A 16 -3.17 -2.76 -2.56
N PHE A 17 -4.14 -2.54 -3.44
CA PHE A 17 -3.91 -2.55 -4.88
C PHE A 17 -3.62 -1.14 -5.39
N GLU A 18 -2.73 -1.06 -6.39
CA GLU A 18 -2.51 0.17 -7.16
C GLU A 18 -3.84 0.70 -7.72
N GLY A 19 -3.99 2.03 -7.74
CA GLY A 19 -5.20 2.68 -8.23
C GLY A 19 -6.38 2.67 -7.24
N GLY A 20 -6.25 1.96 -6.12
CA GLY A 20 -7.30 1.90 -5.10
C GLY A 20 -7.38 3.18 -4.27
N PHE A 21 -8.49 3.92 -4.39
CA PHE A 21 -8.79 5.10 -3.58
C PHE A 21 -9.68 4.76 -2.38
N HIS A 22 -9.21 5.03 -1.15
CA HIS A 22 -9.91 4.65 0.10
C HIS A 22 -10.04 5.84 1.09
N GLY A 23 -10.08 7.06 0.55
CA GLY A 23 -10.08 8.31 1.33
C GLY A 23 -8.74 9.04 1.26
N THR A 24 -8.57 10.06 2.08
CA THR A 24 -7.46 11.04 1.98
C THR A 24 -6.47 10.97 3.14
N SER A 25 -6.48 9.89 3.92
CA SER A 25 -5.41 9.64 4.89
C SER A 25 -4.09 9.41 4.15
N ASP A 26 -2.97 9.79 4.75
CA ASP A 26 -1.63 9.57 4.22
C ASP A 26 -1.39 8.11 3.78
N TYR A 27 -1.91 7.13 4.54
CA TYR A 27 -1.86 5.71 4.15
C TYR A 27 -2.70 5.40 2.92
N ALA A 28 -3.88 6.01 2.82
CA ALA A 28 -4.80 5.79 1.70
C ALA A 28 -4.29 6.42 0.40
N MET A 29 -3.51 7.50 0.48
CA MET A 29 -2.98 8.26 -0.65
C MET A 29 -1.68 7.70 -1.27
N MET A 30 -1.19 6.54 -0.82
CA MET A 30 -0.10 5.83 -1.49
C MET A 30 -0.57 5.15 -2.79
N SER A 31 0.13 5.28 -3.91
CA SER A 31 -0.11 4.62 -5.21
C SER A 31 -1.58 4.63 -5.67
N VAL A 32 -2.26 5.76 -5.47
CA VAL A 32 -3.62 6.01 -5.96
C VAL A 32 -3.60 6.36 -7.45
N THR A 33 -2.60 7.12 -7.89
CA THR A 33 -2.43 7.45 -9.31
C THR A 33 -1.63 6.33 -9.98
N PRO A 34 -2.20 5.57 -10.94
CA PRO A 34 -1.48 4.48 -11.58
C PRO A 34 -0.26 4.99 -12.35
N SER A 35 0.83 4.23 -12.29
CA SER A 35 2.12 4.61 -12.88
C SER A 35 2.76 3.38 -13.52
N THR A 36 3.27 3.55 -14.75
CA THR A 36 3.98 2.46 -15.44
C THR A 36 5.38 2.21 -14.87
N ALA A 37 5.86 3.05 -13.95
CA ALA A 37 7.22 3.03 -13.41
C ALA A 37 7.32 2.46 -11.98
N GLU A 38 6.21 2.09 -11.34
CA GLU A 38 6.27 1.59 -9.95
C GLU A 38 6.76 0.14 -9.87
N GLU A 39 7.77 -0.08 -9.02
CA GLU A 39 8.29 -1.40 -8.67
C GLU A 39 7.53 -1.98 -7.47
N TYR A 40 6.71 -3.01 -7.68
CA TYR A 40 6.01 -3.67 -6.57
C TYR A 40 6.99 -4.48 -5.71
N PRO A 41 6.80 -4.53 -4.38
CA PRO A 41 5.63 -4.03 -3.66
C PRO A 41 5.76 -2.61 -3.11
N GLN A 42 6.65 -1.77 -3.64
CA GLN A 42 6.90 -0.44 -3.10
C GLN A 42 5.67 0.47 -3.24
N ALA A 43 5.45 1.27 -2.20
CA ALA A 43 4.40 2.28 -2.16
C ALA A 43 4.98 3.64 -2.50
N VAL A 44 4.30 4.39 -3.37
CA VAL A 44 4.74 5.73 -3.78
C VAL A 44 3.68 6.75 -3.42
N SER A 45 4.06 7.87 -2.81
CA SER A 45 3.09 8.91 -2.48
C SER A 45 2.45 9.49 -3.74
N SER A 46 1.11 9.52 -3.81
CA SER A 46 0.39 10.19 -4.90
C SER A 46 0.13 11.68 -4.63
N THR A 47 0.54 12.20 -3.47
CA THR A 47 0.49 13.64 -3.15
C THR A 47 1.81 14.12 -2.58
N LEU A 48 2.00 15.43 -2.53
CA LEU A 48 3.10 16.02 -1.79
C LEU A 48 2.78 16.02 -0.28
N GLY A 49 3.82 16.03 0.55
CA GLY A 49 3.71 16.25 2.00
C GLY A 49 3.54 15.00 2.86
N ILE A 50 3.37 13.81 2.26
CA ILE A 50 3.28 12.55 3.00
C ILE A 50 4.70 12.10 3.43
N PRO A 51 4.94 11.82 4.71
CA PRO A 51 6.25 11.35 5.19
C PRO A 51 6.68 10.02 4.54
N GLU A 52 7.96 9.91 4.18
CA GLU A 52 8.53 8.68 3.58
C GLU A 52 8.36 7.44 4.46
N ALA A 53 8.40 7.60 5.79
CA ALA A 53 8.22 6.50 6.74
C ALA A 53 6.86 5.77 6.58
N ILE A 54 5.86 6.40 5.96
CA ILE A 54 4.57 5.75 5.69
C ILE A 54 4.69 4.74 4.54
N GLN A 55 5.64 4.94 3.62
CA GLN A 55 5.89 4.03 2.50
C GLN A 55 6.30 2.64 3.01
N ASP A 56 7.14 2.57 4.05
CA ASP A 56 7.59 1.31 4.66
C ASP A 56 6.45 0.49 5.31
N LEU A 57 5.34 1.16 5.63
CA LEU A 57 4.16 0.56 6.24
C LEU A 57 3.11 0.11 5.22
N MET A 58 3.35 0.34 3.93
CA MET A 58 2.41 0.07 2.84
C MET A 58 3.02 -0.89 1.82
N LEU A 59 2.23 -1.87 1.39
CA LEU A 59 2.59 -2.79 0.32
C LEU A 59 1.61 -2.61 -0.83
N ILE A 60 2.13 -2.39 -2.03
CA ILE A 60 1.31 -2.25 -3.24
C ILE A 60 1.37 -3.54 -4.04
N ALA A 61 0.20 -3.98 -4.49
CA ALA A 61 0.04 -5.15 -5.33
C ALA A 61 -0.65 -4.78 -6.64
N ARG A 62 -0.41 -5.59 -7.69
CA ARG A 62 -1.25 -5.57 -8.88
C ARG A 62 -2.53 -6.36 -8.64
N SER A 63 -3.65 -5.86 -9.14
CA SER A 63 -4.93 -6.58 -9.09
C SER A 63 -4.93 -7.87 -9.94
N ARG A 64 -3.89 -8.10 -10.76
CA ARG A 64 -3.76 -9.32 -11.57
C ARG A 64 -3.60 -10.56 -10.69
N PHE A 65 -4.42 -11.57 -10.95
CA PHE A 65 -4.35 -12.88 -10.29
C PHE A 65 -2.97 -13.54 -10.40
N GLY A 66 -2.48 -14.11 -9.30
CA GLY A 66 -1.26 -14.93 -9.24
C GLY A 66 0.02 -14.23 -8.76
N TYR A 67 0.13 -12.90 -8.85
CA TYR A 67 1.35 -12.17 -8.51
C TYR A 67 1.51 -11.91 -6.99
N ASN A 68 0.40 -11.83 -6.27
CA ASN A 68 0.39 -11.23 -4.93
C ASN A 68 0.82 -12.20 -3.82
N ARG A 69 0.91 -13.50 -4.12
CA ARG A 69 1.27 -14.53 -3.14
C ARG A 69 2.72 -14.38 -2.66
N ALA A 70 3.60 -13.88 -3.53
CA ALA A 70 4.99 -13.58 -3.16
C ALA A 70 5.07 -12.40 -2.17
N ILE A 71 4.27 -11.35 -2.39
CA ILE A 71 4.27 -10.15 -1.55
C ILE A 71 3.75 -10.46 -0.14
N ILE A 72 2.67 -11.24 -0.04
CA ILE A 72 2.03 -11.57 1.25
C ILE A 72 2.95 -12.43 2.14
N ASN A 73 3.83 -13.25 1.57
CA ASN A 73 4.68 -14.18 2.30
C ASN A 73 6.08 -13.63 2.62
N ALA A 74 6.46 -12.47 2.06
CA ALA A 74 7.79 -11.88 2.19
C ALA A 74 7.92 -10.87 3.35
N THR A 75 6.84 -10.67 4.14
CA THR A 75 6.73 -9.68 5.22
C THR A 75 5.96 -10.25 6.40
#